data_AF-A0AAU9ID14-F1
#
_entry.id   AF-A0AAU9ID14-F1
#
_cell.length_a   1.000
_cell.length_b   1.000
_cell.length_c   1.000
_cell.angle_alpha   90.00
_cell.angle_beta   90.00
_cell.angle_gamma   90.00
#
_symmetry.space_group_name_H-M   'P 1'
#
loop_
_entity.id
_entity.type
_entity.pdbx_description
1 polymer ?
#
loop_
_entity_poly.entity_id
_entity_poly.type
_entity_poly.pdbx_seq_one_letter_code
_entity_poly.pdbx_strand_id
1 'polypeptide(L)'
;MTDITENIFSEHTYLPNEKSSEFIKKSTDLCFQIIRMKSSLSETLKQLKAHKFSLQSKPENEAVAFMAKCNREIESLKQLKKPKNQTEECHLNSIISCLYSHMSDITDITKQIQILKQKQLARIQELEKARANILSKEEPSVEIHRSIIENVKTNEGLEAENQQLLSEYKEENESILKSQQTAYELNSILSFFAQKVLEHEEMTQHILQEAQESLSYMKVANYHLNSANERSKGQEKWWIAYFLTLTFILWFYDWWTCRVVYITD
;
A
#
# COMPACT_ATOMS: atom_id res chain seq x y z
N MET A 1 38.49 22.37 11.42
CA MET A 1 37.75 22.35 10.14
C MET A 1 36.38 21.68 10.32
N THR A 2 35.72 21.94 11.46
CA THR A 2 34.46 21.30 11.91
C THR A 2 33.32 22.29 12.16
N ASP A 3 33.60 23.60 12.19
CA ASP A 3 32.61 24.62 12.58
C ASP A 3 31.69 25.11 11.45
N ILE A 4 32.00 24.82 10.19
CA ILE A 4 31.19 25.32 9.05
C ILE A 4 29.92 24.46 8.89
N THR A 5 29.95 23.20 9.29
CA THR A 5 28.77 22.33 9.25
C THR A 5 27.74 22.68 10.33
N GLU A 6 28.14 23.15 11.51
CA GLU A 6 27.17 23.46 12.58
C GLU A 6 26.36 24.74 12.29
N ASN A 7 26.97 25.76 11.69
CA ASN A 7 26.28 27.02 11.38
C ASN A 7 25.37 26.97 10.13
N ILE A 8 25.51 25.98 9.25
CA ILE A 8 24.63 25.84 8.08
C ILE A 8 23.33 25.12 8.46
N PHE A 9 23.32 24.30 9.52
CA PHE A 9 22.14 23.53 9.92
C PHE A 9 21.41 24.07 11.16
N SER A 10 21.93 25.10 11.83
CA SER A 10 21.33 25.68 13.04
C SER A 10 20.05 26.51 12.79
N GLU A 11 19.78 26.94 11.55
CA GLU A 11 18.57 27.73 11.21
C GLU A 11 17.35 26.89 10.83
N HIS A 12 17.45 25.57 10.75
CA HIS A 12 16.28 24.68 10.57
C HIS A 12 15.75 24.17 11.90
N THR A 13 15.47 25.07 12.83
CA THR A 13 14.52 24.78 13.92
C THR A 13 13.13 24.67 13.29
N TYR A 14 12.77 23.45 12.88
CA TYR A 14 11.41 23.08 12.46
C TYR A 14 10.46 23.39 13.62
N LEU A 15 9.86 24.59 13.63
CA LEU A 15 8.68 24.84 14.43
C LEU A 15 7.59 23.90 13.91
N PRO A 16 7.05 22.98 14.73
CA PRO A 16 6.04 22.05 14.29
C PRO A 16 4.80 22.85 13.92
N ASN A 17 4.59 23.03 12.61
CA ASN A 17 3.37 23.60 12.08
C ASN A 17 2.22 22.66 12.49
N GLU A 18 1.25 23.18 13.25
CA GLU A 18 0.15 22.42 13.86
C GLU A 18 -0.59 21.53 12.83
N LYS A 19 -0.68 22.00 11.58
CA LYS A 19 -1.25 21.25 10.44
C LYS A 19 -0.42 20.05 9.99
N SER A 20 0.92 20.12 10.12
CA SER A 20 1.80 18.99 9.81
C SER A 20 1.68 17.89 10.86
N SER A 21 1.44 18.26 12.12
CA SER A 21 1.16 17.31 13.20
C SER A 21 -0.15 16.55 12.97
N GLU A 22 -1.21 17.25 12.55
CA GLU A 22 -2.51 16.63 12.26
C GLU A 22 -2.43 15.64 11.07
N PHE A 23 -1.71 16.01 10.00
CA PHE A 23 -1.50 15.14 8.84
C PHE A 23 -0.74 13.84 9.20
N ILE A 24 0.35 13.95 9.97
CA ILE A 24 1.14 12.79 10.39
C ILE A 24 0.29 11.89 11.29
N LYS A 25 -0.49 12.47 12.22
CA LYS A 25 -1.37 11.71 13.09
C LYS A 25 -2.44 10.95 12.31
N LYS A 26 -3.17 11.62 11.41
CA LYS A 26 -4.20 10.98 10.57
C LYS A 26 -3.65 9.87 9.68
N SER A 27 -2.52 10.11 9.02
CA SER A 27 -1.90 9.09 8.15
C SER A 27 -1.40 7.88 8.94
N THR A 28 -0.84 8.10 10.13
CA THR A 28 -0.40 7.03 11.03
C THR A 28 -1.58 6.23 11.58
N ASP A 29 -2.64 6.90 12.05
CA ASP A 29 -3.86 6.25 12.54
C ASP A 29 -4.54 5.41 11.46
N LEU A 30 -4.55 5.90 10.21
CA LEU A 30 -5.06 5.17 9.07
C LEU A 30 -4.20 3.93 8.76
N CYS A 31 -2.88 4.07 8.78
CA CYS A 31 -1.96 2.94 8.59
C CYS A 31 -2.19 1.84 9.64
N PHE A 32 -2.34 2.20 10.91
CA PHE A 32 -2.66 1.23 11.96
C PHE A 32 -4.02 0.54 11.77
N GLN A 33 -5.04 1.28 11.34
CA GLN A 33 -6.35 0.70 11.02
C GLN A 33 -6.23 -0.33 9.88
N ILE A 34 -5.48 -0.01 8.83
CA ILE A 34 -5.25 -0.90 7.68
C ILE A 34 -4.51 -2.17 8.13
N ILE A 35 -3.43 -2.03 8.91
CA ILE A 35 -2.68 -3.18 9.44
C ILE A 35 -3.57 -4.08 10.29
N ARG A 36 -4.42 -3.49 11.15
CA ARG A 36 -5.36 -4.25 11.98
C ARG A 36 -6.36 -5.04 11.15
N MET A 37 -6.92 -4.40 10.12
CA MET A 37 -7.84 -5.06 9.19
C MET A 37 -7.16 -6.20 8.43
N LYS A 38 -5.94 -5.97 7.93
CA LYS A 38 -5.12 -6.99 7.29
C LYS A 38 -4.90 -8.21 8.19
N SER A 39 -4.59 -8.00 9.47
CA SER A 39 -4.42 -9.08 10.45
C SER A 39 -5.71 -9.88 10.64
N SER A 40 -6.84 -9.19 10.82
CA SER A 40 -8.16 -9.83 10.97
C SER A 40 -8.53 -10.68 9.74
N LEU A 41 -8.33 -10.13 8.54
CA LEU A 41 -8.60 -10.85 7.29
C LEU A 41 -7.63 -12.03 7.07
N SER A 42 -6.37 -11.89 7.45
CA SER A 42 -5.43 -13.02 7.38
C SER A 42 -5.82 -14.15 8.32
N GLU A 43 -6.39 -13.84 9.49
CA GLU A 43 -6.86 -14.84 10.44
C GLU A 43 -8.11 -15.54 9.92
N THR A 44 -9.08 -14.80 9.39
CA THR A 44 -10.26 -15.41 8.74
C THR A 44 -9.87 -16.27 7.55
N LEU A 45 -8.91 -15.85 6.72
CA LEU A 45 -8.37 -16.67 5.63
C LEU A 45 -7.77 -17.99 6.15
N LYS A 46 -7.00 -17.95 7.26
CA LYS A 46 -6.44 -19.16 7.88
C LYS A 46 -7.54 -20.09 8.39
N GLN A 47 -8.55 -19.54 9.06
CA GLN A 47 -9.70 -20.30 9.55
C GLN A 47 -10.49 -20.94 8.39
N LEU A 48 -10.71 -20.20 7.29
CA LEU A 48 -11.43 -20.71 6.12
C LEU A 48 -10.66 -21.80 5.38
N LYS A 49 -9.32 -21.76 5.42
CA LYS A 49 -8.46 -22.85 4.92
C LYS A 49 -8.50 -24.09 5.83
N ALA A 50 -8.62 -23.90 7.14
CA ALA A 50 -8.65 -24.98 8.12
C ALA A 50 -10.02 -25.66 8.25
N HIS A 51 -11.10 -24.88 8.28
CA HIS A 51 -12.48 -25.37 8.37
C HIS A 51 -13.15 -25.37 7.01
N LYS A 52 -13.60 -26.55 6.56
CA LYS A 52 -14.14 -26.77 5.21
C LYS A 52 -15.46 -26.05 4.91
N PHE A 53 -16.20 -25.60 5.93
CA PHE A 53 -17.52 -24.99 5.78
C PHE A 53 -17.80 -24.01 6.92
N SER A 54 -17.49 -22.73 6.73
CA SER A 54 -18.00 -21.65 7.58
C SER A 54 -18.52 -20.53 6.68
N LEU A 55 -19.83 -20.53 6.45
CA LEU A 55 -20.52 -19.53 5.63
C LEU A 55 -20.96 -18.30 6.43
N GLN A 56 -20.82 -18.31 7.76
CA GLN A 56 -21.49 -17.34 8.64
C GLN A 56 -20.79 -15.98 8.72
N SER A 57 -19.48 -15.88 8.49
CA SER A 57 -18.82 -14.57 8.47
C SER A 57 -18.89 -13.95 7.07
N LYS A 58 -19.30 -12.68 6.98
CA LYS A 58 -19.25 -11.85 5.76
C LYS A 58 -18.09 -10.83 5.81
N PRO A 59 -16.84 -11.26 6.06
CA PRO A 59 -15.72 -10.34 6.21
C PRO A 59 -15.44 -9.57 4.90
N GLU A 60 -15.88 -10.04 3.74
CA GLU A 60 -15.67 -9.34 2.46
C GLU A 60 -16.43 -8.02 2.39
N ASN A 61 -17.67 -7.98 2.89
CA ASN A 61 -18.47 -6.75 2.88
C ASN A 61 -17.86 -5.68 3.79
N GLU A 62 -17.40 -6.11 4.97
CA GLU A 62 -16.70 -5.23 5.92
C GLU A 62 -15.37 -4.75 5.35
N ALA A 63 -14.61 -5.64 4.71
CA ALA A 63 -13.35 -5.28 4.04
C ALA A 63 -13.57 -4.26 2.92
N VAL A 64 -14.60 -4.45 2.08
CA VAL A 64 -14.92 -3.51 0.99
C VAL A 64 -15.39 -2.16 1.52
N ALA A 65 -16.27 -2.14 2.53
CA ALA A 65 -16.68 -0.91 3.19
C ALA A 65 -15.48 -0.18 3.82
N PHE A 66 -14.57 -0.93 4.44
CA PHE A 66 -13.34 -0.41 5.01
C PHE A 66 -12.38 0.16 3.95
N MET A 67 -12.19 -0.54 2.82
CA MET A 67 -11.38 -0.04 1.69
C MET A 67 -11.97 1.25 1.11
N ALA A 68 -13.29 1.34 0.97
CA ALA A 68 -13.97 2.57 0.54
C ALA A 68 -13.77 3.72 1.54
N LYS A 69 -13.83 3.43 2.85
CA LYS A 69 -13.53 4.41 3.90
C LYS A 69 -12.08 4.89 3.81
N CYS A 70 -11.11 3.97 3.70
CA CYS A 70 -9.69 4.30 3.57
C CYS A 70 -9.42 5.17 2.34
N ASN A 71 -10.03 4.86 1.20
CA ASN A 71 -9.86 5.67 0.00
C ASN A 71 -10.38 7.10 0.19
N ARG A 72 -11.53 7.29 0.84
CA ARG A 72 -12.01 8.65 1.18
C ARG A 72 -11.06 9.39 2.11
N GLU A 73 -10.50 8.69 3.10
CA GLU A 73 -9.53 9.30 4.01
C GLU A 73 -8.22 9.66 3.30
N ILE A 74 -7.72 8.82 2.40
CA ILE A 74 -6.53 9.12 1.58
C ILE A 74 -6.79 10.34 0.69
N GLU A 75 -7.96 10.43 0.05
CA GLU A 75 -8.33 11.62 -0.73
C GLU A 75 -8.44 12.88 0.14
N SER A 76 -8.92 12.75 1.38
CA SER A 76 -8.92 13.87 2.33
C SER A 76 -7.50 14.29 2.73
N LEU A 77 -6.56 13.34 2.86
CA LEU A 77 -5.15 13.61 3.16
C LEU A 77 -4.48 14.38 2.02
N LYS A 78 -4.79 14.04 0.75
CA LYS A 78 -4.34 14.80 -0.42
C LYS A 78 -4.81 16.26 -0.38
N GLN A 79 -6.03 16.51 0.10
CA GLN A 79 -6.60 17.87 0.17
C GLN A 79 -6.09 18.69 1.37
N LEU A 80 -5.78 18.03 2.49
CA LEU A 80 -5.35 18.66 3.74
C LEU A 80 -4.00 19.37 3.64
N LYS A 81 -3.08 18.84 2.82
CA LYS A 81 -1.74 19.41 2.64
C LYS A 81 -1.48 19.67 1.16
N LYS A 82 -1.81 20.88 0.69
CA LYS A 82 -1.29 21.37 -0.59
C LYS A 82 0.23 21.52 -0.43
N PRO A 83 1.04 20.78 -1.19
CA PRO A 83 2.49 20.87 -1.07
C PRO A 83 2.94 22.28 -1.43
N LYS A 84 3.80 22.89 -0.60
CA LYS A 84 4.39 24.19 -0.92
C LYS A 84 5.63 24.05 -1.79
N ASN A 85 6.36 22.96 -1.57
CA ASN A 85 7.63 22.65 -2.22
C ASN A 85 7.57 21.22 -2.79
N GLN A 86 8.35 20.97 -3.85
CA GLN A 86 8.47 19.64 -4.50
C GLN A 86 8.83 18.53 -3.50
N THR A 87 9.70 18.81 -2.53
CA THR A 87 10.07 17.84 -1.48
C THR A 87 8.86 17.42 -0.62
N GLU A 88 7.98 18.36 -0.27
CA GLU A 88 6.76 18.02 0.50
C GLU A 88 5.78 17.19 -0.33
N GLU A 89 5.72 17.45 -1.64
CA GLU A 89 4.93 16.67 -2.59
C GLU A 89 5.45 15.23 -2.70
N CYS A 90 6.77 15.04 -2.85
CA CYS A 90 7.38 13.71 -2.86
C CYS A 90 7.11 12.94 -1.57
N HIS A 91 7.22 13.58 -0.39
CA HIS A 91 6.92 12.94 0.89
C HIS A 91 5.43 12.57 1.01
N LEU A 92 4.52 13.47 0.62
CA LEU A 92 3.08 13.20 0.60
C LEU A 92 2.77 12.00 -0.29
N ASN A 93 3.30 11.99 -1.52
CA ASN A 93 3.08 10.91 -2.47
C ASN A 93 3.68 9.59 -1.98
N SER A 94 4.83 9.62 -1.29
CA SER A 94 5.42 8.42 -0.69
C SER A 94 4.53 7.81 0.41
N ILE A 95 3.96 8.67 1.27
CA ILE A 95 3.03 8.21 2.33
C ILE A 95 1.75 7.63 1.71
N ILE A 96 1.18 8.32 0.72
CA ILE A 96 0.00 7.85 0.00
C ILE A 96 0.27 6.49 -0.66
N SER A 97 1.42 6.35 -1.30
CA SER A 97 1.85 5.12 -1.96
C SER A 97 1.97 3.95 -0.97
N CYS A 98 2.54 4.21 0.22
CA CYS A 98 2.60 3.23 1.31
C CYS A 98 1.19 2.79 1.76
N LEU A 99 0.26 3.72 1.91
CA LEU A 99 -1.13 3.42 2.27
C LEU A 99 -1.83 2.57 1.20
N TYR A 100 -1.65 2.89 -0.09
CA TYR A 100 -2.22 2.09 -1.18
C TYR A 100 -1.58 0.71 -1.30
N SER A 101 -0.28 0.57 -1.04
CA SER A 101 0.39 -0.73 -1.00
C SER A 101 -0.25 -1.63 0.07
N HIS A 102 -0.51 -1.11 1.28
CA HIS A 102 -1.21 -1.88 2.30
C HIS A 102 -2.68 -2.15 1.97
N MET A 103 -3.36 -1.25 1.26
CA MET A 103 -4.71 -1.52 0.75
C MET A 103 -4.71 -2.61 -0.34
N SER A 104 -3.64 -2.70 -1.14
CA SER A 104 -3.45 -3.80 -2.10
C SER A 104 -3.40 -5.15 -1.39
N ASP A 105 -2.63 -5.26 -0.31
CA ASP A 105 -2.56 -6.49 0.48
C ASP A 105 -3.95 -6.92 1.00
N ILE A 106 -4.76 -5.97 1.46
CA ILE A 106 -6.14 -6.24 1.90
C ILE A 106 -6.99 -6.71 0.73
N THR A 107 -6.85 -6.07 -0.43
CA THR A 107 -7.58 -6.41 -1.67
C THR A 107 -7.25 -7.85 -2.08
N ASP A 108 -5.98 -8.24 -2.07
CA ASP A 108 -5.52 -9.57 -2.41
C ASP A 108 -6.01 -10.64 -1.42
N ILE A 109 -5.95 -10.36 -0.11
CA ILE A 109 -6.47 -11.28 0.90
C ILE A 109 -7.98 -11.46 0.72
N THR A 110 -8.72 -10.36 0.49
CA THR A 110 -10.17 -10.40 0.27
C THR A 110 -10.51 -11.22 -0.98
N LYS A 111 -9.74 -11.05 -2.07
CA LYS A 111 -9.86 -11.86 -3.29
C LYS A 111 -9.69 -13.34 -3.00
N GLN A 112 -8.67 -13.70 -2.22
CA GLN A 112 -8.40 -15.09 -1.86
C GLN A 112 -9.53 -15.70 -1.03
N ILE A 113 -10.07 -14.95 -0.06
CA ILE A 113 -11.23 -15.39 0.73
C ILE A 113 -12.42 -15.65 -0.20
N GLN A 114 -12.70 -14.73 -1.11
CA GLN A 114 -13.81 -14.85 -2.05
C GLN A 114 -13.67 -16.07 -2.98
N ILE A 115 -12.47 -16.29 -3.54
CA ILE A 115 -12.18 -17.45 -4.39
C ILE A 115 -12.40 -18.76 -3.60
N LEU A 116 -11.96 -18.82 -2.35
CA LEU A 116 -12.13 -20.00 -1.52
C LEU A 116 -13.61 -20.27 -1.21
N LYS A 117 -14.39 -19.24 -0.88
CA LYS A 117 -15.84 -19.38 -0.67
C LYS A 117 -16.55 -19.83 -1.94
N GLN A 118 -16.21 -19.27 -3.10
CA GLN A 118 -16.79 -19.68 -4.37
C GLN A 118 -16.47 -21.16 -4.69
N LYS A 119 -15.25 -21.61 -4.40
CA LYS A 119 -14.88 -23.03 -4.52
C LYS A 119 -15.66 -23.93 -3.56
N GLN A 120 -15.89 -23.48 -2.33
CA GLN A 120 -16.71 -24.21 -1.35
C GLN A 120 -18.18 -24.32 -1.82
N LEU A 121 -18.76 -23.21 -2.29
CA LEU A 121 -20.11 -23.18 -2.85
C LEU A 121 -20.26 -24.10 -4.08
N ALA A 122 -19.32 -24.05 -5.03
CA ALA A 122 -19.33 -24.93 -6.19
C ALA A 122 -19.30 -26.40 -5.79
N ARG A 123 -18.50 -26.76 -4.78
CA ARG A 123 -18.43 -28.12 -4.25
C ARG A 123 -19.73 -28.55 -3.56
N ILE A 124 -20.43 -27.64 -2.86
CA ILE A 124 -21.75 -27.92 -2.28
C ILE A 124 -22.75 -28.22 -3.40
N GLN A 125 -22.78 -27.39 -4.44
CA GLN A 125 -23.66 -27.60 -5.60
C GLN A 125 -23.38 -28.93 -6.33
N GLU A 126 -22.12 -29.34 -6.44
CA GLU A 126 -21.75 -30.66 -6.98
C GLU A 126 -22.27 -31.80 -6.11
N LEU A 127 -22.13 -31.69 -4.78
CA LEU A 127 -22.65 -32.67 -3.84
C LEU A 127 -24.19 -32.74 -3.87
N GLU A 128 -24.86 -31.61 -4.02
CA GLU A 128 -26.32 -31.53 -4.19
C GLU A 128 -26.77 -32.20 -5.49
N LYS A 129 -26.11 -31.92 -6.61
CA LYS A 129 -26.38 -32.59 -7.89
C LYS A 129 -26.14 -34.10 -7.80
N ALA A 130 -25.08 -34.52 -7.11
CA ALA A 130 -24.80 -35.93 -6.88
C ALA A 130 -25.89 -36.58 -6.02
N ARG A 131 -26.37 -35.90 -4.96
CA ARG A 131 -27.49 -36.36 -4.12
C ARG A 131 -28.78 -36.49 -4.92
N ALA A 132 -29.12 -35.50 -5.75
CA ALA A 132 -30.30 -35.54 -6.60
C ALA A 132 -30.26 -36.70 -7.62
N ASN A 133 -29.08 -36.99 -8.18
CA ASN A 133 -28.89 -38.12 -9.09
C ASN A 133 -28.96 -39.51 -8.42
N ILE A 134 -28.67 -39.59 -7.12
CA ILE A 134 -28.84 -40.83 -6.35
C ILE A 134 -30.33 -41.03 -6.05
N LEU A 135 -31.03 -39.96 -5.64
CA LEU A 135 -32.47 -40.00 -5.37
C LEU A 135 -33.29 -40.35 -6.62
N SER A 136 -32.88 -39.91 -7.80
CA SER A 136 -33.55 -40.24 -9.07
C SER A 136 -33.25 -41.63 -9.61
N LYS A 137 -32.27 -42.35 -9.02
CA LYS A 137 -31.96 -43.74 -9.36
C LYS A 137 -32.65 -44.77 -8.47
N GLU A 138 -33.22 -44.36 -7.35
CA GLU A 138 -34.09 -45.20 -6.50
C GLU A 138 -35.56 -45.04 -6.89
N GLU A 139 -35.92 -45.41 -8.12
CA GLU A 139 -37.27 -45.92 -8.38
C GLU A 139 -37.19 -47.47 -8.35
N PRO A 140 -37.52 -48.13 -7.22
CA PRO A 140 -37.94 -49.51 -7.28
C PRO A 140 -39.35 -49.54 -7.86
N SER A 141 -39.46 -50.10 -9.06
CA SER A 141 -40.64 -50.73 -9.66
C SER A 141 -41.91 -50.71 -8.82
N VAL A 142 -42.90 -49.97 -9.34
CA VAL A 142 -44.31 -50.04 -8.96
C VAL A 142 -44.83 -51.47 -9.14
N GLU A 143 -44.73 -52.30 -8.11
CA GLU A 143 -45.61 -53.46 -7.95
C GLU A 143 -45.50 -53.93 -6.50
N ILE A 144 -46.64 -54.23 -5.88
CA ILE A 144 -46.81 -54.58 -4.45
C ILE A 144 -46.85 -53.32 -3.56
N HIS A 145 -48.05 -52.81 -3.30
CA HIS A 145 -48.59 -52.53 -1.94
C HIS A 145 -50.05 -52.07 -2.06
N ARG A 146 -50.91 -53.01 -2.47
CA ARG A 146 -52.38 -52.87 -2.40
C ARG A 146 -52.92 -53.08 -0.97
N SER A 147 -52.07 -52.98 0.05
CA SER A 147 -52.40 -53.22 1.47
C SER A 147 -52.30 -51.98 2.37
N ILE A 148 -51.95 -50.80 1.83
CA ILE A 148 -51.83 -49.56 2.61
C ILE A 148 -53.11 -48.72 2.43
N ILE A 149 -54.26 -49.22 2.89
CA ILE A 149 -55.50 -48.42 2.98
C ILE A 149 -55.75 -47.96 4.43
N GLU A 150 -54.91 -48.36 5.39
CA GLU A 150 -55.10 -48.05 6.82
C GLU A 150 -54.18 -46.95 7.38
N ASN A 151 -53.32 -46.30 6.57
CA ASN A 151 -52.34 -45.28 7.02
C ASN A 151 -52.62 -43.86 6.48
N VAL A 152 -53.88 -43.51 6.25
CA VAL A 152 -54.25 -42.20 5.66
C VAL A 152 -53.99 -41.01 6.61
N LYS A 153 -53.83 -41.23 7.92
CA LYS A 153 -53.52 -40.16 8.89
C LYS A 153 -52.03 -39.82 9.03
N THR A 154 -51.12 -40.67 8.55
CA THR A 154 -49.67 -40.43 8.60
C THR A 154 -49.14 -39.70 7.36
N ASN A 155 -49.90 -39.68 6.26
CA ASN A 155 -49.52 -38.96 5.03
C ASN A 155 -49.62 -37.44 5.16
N GLU A 156 -50.61 -36.90 5.87
CA GLU A 156 -50.76 -35.44 6.02
C GLU A 156 -49.58 -34.81 6.80
N GLY A 157 -49.04 -35.51 7.79
CA GLY A 157 -47.87 -35.06 8.55
C GLY A 157 -46.58 -35.09 7.71
N LEU A 158 -46.40 -36.13 6.89
CA LEU A 158 -45.27 -36.26 5.98
C LEU A 158 -45.35 -35.26 4.82
N GLU A 159 -46.53 -34.99 4.28
CA GLU A 159 -46.72 -33.95 3.26
C GLU A 159 -46.44 -32.55 3.82
N ALA A 160 -46.85 -32.27 5.06
CA ALA A 160 -46.54 -31.01 5.73
C ALA A 160 -45.03 -30.86 6.01
N GLU A 161 -44.36 -31.91 6.48
CA GLU A 161 -42.91 -31.93 6.69
C GLU A 161 -42.15 -31.76 5.37
N ASN A 162 -42.60 -32.41 4.29
CA ASN A 162 -42.00 -32.28 2.98
C ASN A 162 -42.21 -30.87 2.37
N GLN A 163 -43.39 -30.27 2.56
CA GLN A 163 -43.63 -28.87 2.19
C GLN A 163 -42.75 -27.91 3.00
N GLN A 164 -42.57 -28.15 4.30
CA GLN A 164 -41.69 -27.35 5.14
C GLN A 164 -40.24 -27.44 4.64
N LEU A 165 -39.71 -28.64 4.43
CA LEU A 165 -38.36 -28.87 3.92
C LEU A 165 -38.15 -28.24 2.54
N LEU A 166 -39.17 -28.31 1.66
CA LEU A 166 -39.10 -27.69 0.34
C LEU A 166 -39.15 -26.16 0.40
N SER A 167 -39.80 -25.59 1.43
CA SER A 167 -39.77 -24.15 1.69
C SER A 167 -38.42 -23.69 2.25
N GLU A 168 -37.87 -24.43 3.22
CA GLU A 168 -36.52 -24.19 3.77
C GLU A 168 -35.46 -24.29 2.67
N TYR A 169 -35.57 -25.29 1.80
CA TYR A 169 -34.68 -25.47 0.66
C TYR A 169 -34.77 -24.31 -0.35
N LYS A 170 -35.98 -23.82 -0.64
CA LYS A 170 -36.17 -22.66 -1.52
C LYS A 170 -35.55 -21.40 -0.92
N GLU A 171 -35.73 -21.20 0.38
CA GLU A 171 -35.16 -20.05 1.09
C GLU A 171 -33.62 -20.11 1.11
N GLU A 172 -33.04 -21.29 1.35
CA GLU A 172 -31.59 -21.50 1.26
C GLU A 172 -31.06 -21.25 -0.16
N ASN A 173 -31.74 -21.74 -1.19
CA ASN A 173 -31.32 -21.54 -2.57
C ASN A 173 -31.42 -20.06 -3.01
N GLU A 174 -32.46 -19.35 -2.59
CA GLU A 174 -32.54 -17.90 -2.78
C GLU A 174 -31.42 -17.14 -2.05
N SER A 175 -31.08 -17.58 -0.84
CA SER A 175 -29.96 -17.03 -0.08
C SER A 175 -28.62 -17.25 -0.79
N ILE A 176 -28.40 -18.43 -1.38
CA ILE A 176 -27.22 -18.74 -2.20
C ILE A 176 -27.17 -17.83 -3.43
N LEU A 177 -28.28 -17.68 -4.17
CA LEU A 177 -28.34 -16.82 -5.36
C LEU A 177 -28.05 -15.36 -5.02
N LYS A 178 -28.63 -14.82 -3.94
CA LYS A 178 -28.32 -13.48 -3.43
C LYS A 178 -26.85 -13.35 -3.03
N SER A 179 -26.27 -14.40 -2.42
CA SER A 179 -24.84 -14.43 -2.10
C SER A 179 -23.95 -14.45 -3.34
N GLN A 180 -24.37 -15.10 -4.42
CA GLN A 180 -23.64 -15.10 -5.69
C GLN A 180 -23.69 -13.72 -6.35
N GLN A 181 -24.85 -13.08 -6.41
CA GLN A 181 -24.99 -11.74 -6.98
C GLN A 181 -24.13 -10.72 -6.23
N THR A 182 -24.18 -10.71 -4.90
CA THR A 182 -23.33 -9.84 -4.09
C THR A 182 -21.85 -10.14 -4.28
N ALA A 183 -21.45 -11.41 -4.44
CA ALA A 183 -20.07 -11.76 -4.80
C ALA A 183 -19.64 -11.16 -6.16
N TYR A 184 -20.52 -11.15 -7.17
CA TYR A 184 -20.20 -10.51 -8.46
C TYR A 184 -20.02 -8.99 -8.32
N GLU A 185 -20.91 -8.33 -7.57
CA GLU A 185 -20.81 -6.89 -7.29
C GLU A 185 -19.50 -6.56 -6.56
N LEU A 186 -19.14 -7.35 -5.53
CA LEU A 186 -17.88 -7.21 -4.79
C LEU A 186 -16.67 -7.37 -5.71
N ASN A 187 -16.71 -8.33 -6.66
CA ASN A 187 -15.61 -8.54 -7.59
C ASN A 187 -15.39 -7.32 -8.51
N SER A 188 -16.46 -6.63 -8.91
CA SER A 188 -16.35 -5.38 -9.69
C SER A 188 -15.67 -4.27 -8.88
N ILE A 189 -16.04 -4.12 -7.60
CA ILE A 189 -15.46 -3.14 -6.69
C ILE A 189 -13.99 -3.46 -6.41
N LEU A 190 -13.68 -4.74 -6.20
CA LEU A 190 -12.32 -5.21 -5.99
C LEU A 190 -11.43 -4.95 -7.21
N SER A 191 -11.98 -5.11 -8.42
CA SER A 191 -11.28 -4.80 -9.67
C SER A 191 -11.01 -3.31 -9.81
N PHE A 192 -11.97 -2.45 -9.43
CA PHE A 192 -11.76 -1.00 -9.36
C PHE A 192 -10.65 -0.62 -8.37
N PHE A 193 -10.61 -1.25 -7.19
CA PHE A 193 -9.52 -1.01 -6.24
C PHE A 193 -8.17 -1.50 -6.74
N ALA A 194 -8.12 -2.68 -7.37
CA ALA A 194 -6.90 -3.18 -7.99
C ALA A 194 -6.37 -2.22 -9.06
N GLN A 195 -7.25 -1.66 -9.89
CA GLN A 195 -6.86 -0.63 -10.86
C GLN A 195 -6.29 0.63 -10.18
N LYS A 196 -6.94 1.12 -9.12
CA LYS A 196 -6.46 2.29 -8.38
C LYS A 196 -5.11 2.05 -7.72
N VAL A 197 -4.87 0.86 -7.19
CA VAL A 197 -3.57 0.46 -6.64
C VAL A 197 -2.50 0.45 -7.74
N LEU A 198 -2.79 -0.10 -8.92
CA LEU A 198 -1.85 -0.12 -10.04
C LEU A 198 -1.47 1.29 -10.51
N GLU A 199 -2.45 2.19 -10.63
CA GLU A 199 -2.20 3.60 -10.94
C GLU A 199 -1.23 4.25 -9.93
N HIS A 200 -1.35 3.88 -8.65
CA HIS A 200 -0.47 4.37 -7.60
C HIS A 200 0.90 3.69 -7.56
N GLU A 201 1.00 2.43 -7.96
CA GLU A 201 2.28 1.72 -8.11
C GLU A 201 3.14 2.36 -9.21
N GLU A 202 2.55 2.71 -10.35
CA GLU A 202 3.23 3.43 -11.44
C GLU A 202 3.79 4.76 -10.96
N MET A 203 2.97 5.55 -10.22
CA MET A 203 3.42 6.80 -9.62
C MET A 203 4.58 6.58 -8.62
N THR A 204 4.55 5.49 -7.86
CA THR A 204 5.62 5.15 -6.91
C THR A 204 6.94 4.86 -7.62
N GLN A 205 6.88 4.13 -8.74
CA GLN A 205 8.06 3.84 -9.55
C GLN A 205 8.66 5.13 -10.14
N HIS A 206 7.80 6.06 -10.59
CA HIS A 206 8.26 7.36 -11.06
C HIS A 206 8.99 8.15 -9.96
N ILE A 207 8.45 8.17 -8.73
CA ILE A 207 9.11 8.84 -7.59
C ILE A 207 10.46 8.19 -7.25
N LEU A 208 10.55 6.87 -7.33
CA LEU A 208 11.80 6.14 -7.10
C LEU A 208 12.85 6.48 -8.16
N GLN A 209 12.43 6.59 -9.42
CA GLN A 209 13.31 7.04 -10.50
C GLN A 209 13.80 8.48 -10.26
N GLU A 210 12.91 9.41 -9.92
CA GLU A 210 13.24 10.81 -9.63
C GLU A 210 14.20 10.93 -8.42
N ALA A 211 14.03 10.08 -7.40
CA ALA A 211 14.93 10.01 -6.26
C ALA A 211 16.33 9.49 -6.67
N GLN A 212 16.39 8.50 -7.56
CA GLN A 212 17.64 7.97 -8.09
C GLN A 212 18.38 9.02 -8.94
N GLU A 213 17.65 9.77 -9.76
CA GLU A 213 18.17 10.90 -10.53
C GLU A 213 18.70 12.00 -9.60
N SER A 214 17.96 12.36 -8.57
CA SER A 214 18.38 13.34 -7.55
C SER A 214 19.68 12.91 -6.85
N LEU A 215 19.80 11.62 -6.52
CA LEU A 215 21.03 11.06 -5.93
C LEU A 215 22.21 11.14 -6.91
N SER A 216 21.96 10.94 -8.21
CA SER A 216 22.99 11.09 -9.25
C SER A 216 23.47 12.54 -9.36
N TYR A 217 22.57 13.53 -9.32
CA TYR A 217 22.92 14.95 -9.29
C TYR A 217 23.70 15.31 -8.03
N MET A 218 23.33 14.76 -6.87
CA MET A 218 24.05 15.01 -5.62
C MET A 218 25.47 14.45 -5.66
N LYS A 219 25.68 13.27 -6.28
CA LYS A 219 27.03 12.71 -6.51
C LYS A 219 27.87 13.61 -7.41
N VAL A 220 27.29 14.10 -8.50
CA VAL A 220 27.98 15.02 -9.43
C VAL A 220 28.30 16.35 -8.75
N ALA A 221 27.35 16.92 -8.00
CA ALA A 221 27.57 18.14 -7.22
C ALA A 221 28.69 17.96 -6.19
N ASN A 222 28.72 16.83 -5.48
CA ASN A 222 29.77 16.53 -4.51
C ASN A 222 31.14 16.37 -5.20
N TYR A 223 31.18 15.74 -6.37
CA TYR A 223 32.40 15.67 -7.19
C TYR A 223 32.90 17.08 -7.58
N HIS A 224 32.01 17.97 -8.00
CA HIS A 224 32.37 19.36 -8.30
C HIS A 224 32.81 20.15 -7.07
N LEU A 225 32.15 19.98 -5.92
CA LEU A 225 32.54 20.62 -4.66
C LEU A 225 33.92 20.13 -4.20
N ASN A 226 34.18 18.83 -4.27
CA ASN A 226 35.49 18.28 -3.92
C ASN A 226 36.57 18.78 -4.89
N SER A 227 36.28 18.77 -6.20
CA SER A 227 37.18 19.31 -7.22
C SER A 227 37.45 20.81 -7.03
N ALA A 228 36.45 21.60 -6.65
CA ALA A 228 36.58 23.01 -6.36
C ALA A 228 37.41 23.25 -5.08
N ASN A 229 37.21 22.43 -4.05
CA ASN A 229 38.00 22.47 -2.82
C ASN A 229 39.47 22.13 -3.07
N GLU A 230 39.76 21.10 -3.86
CA GLU A 230 41.12 20.74 -4.26
C GLU A 230 41.80 21.88 -5.05
N ARG A 231 41.08 22.51 -5.98
CA ARG A 231 41.58 23.68 -6.72
C ARG A 231 41.81 24.89 -5.82
N SER A 232 40.93 25.15 -4.86
CA SER A 232 41.06 26.25 -3.89
C SER A 232 42.33 26.12 -3.04
N LYS A 233 42.60 24.92 -2.51
CA LYS A 233 43.85 24.63 -1.76
C LYS A 233 45.10 24.79 -2.62
N GLY A 234 45.01 24.52 -3.92
CA GLY A 234 46.10 24.77 -4.87
C GLY A 234 46.37 26.26 -5.10
N GLN A 235 45.31 27.07 -5.20
CA GLN A 235 45.41 28.51 -5.40
C GLN A 235 46.00 29.24 -4.19
N GLU A 236 45.68 28.81 -2.96
CA GLU A 236 46.24 29.40 -1.74
C GLU A 236 47.77 29.30 -1.72
N LYS A 237 48.33 28.13 -2.05
CA LYS A 237 49.78 27.93 -2.14
C LYS A 237 50.43 28.78 -3.22
N TRP A 238 49.75 28.95 -4.36
CA TRP A 238 50.23 29.77 -5.46
C TRP A 238 50.28 31.25 -5.08
N TRP A 239 49.27 31.74 -4.36
CA TRP A 239 49.25 33.09 -3.80
C TRP A 239 50.40 33.32 -2.82
N ILE A 240 50.65 32.36 -1.91
CA ILE A 240 51.77 32.44 -0.96
C ILE A 240 53.12 32.50 -1.70
N ALA A 241 53.31 31.63 -2.70
CA ALA A 241 54.53 31.64 -3.51
C ALA A 241 54.71 32.96 -4.27
N TYR A 242 53.64 33.50 -4.85
CA TYR A 242 53.65 34.79 -5.54
C TYR A 242 54.07 35.93 -4.60
N PHE A 243 53.44 36.06 -3.42
CA PHE A 243 53.82 37.08 -2.44
C PHE A 243 55.27 36.93 -1.99
N LEU A 244 55.73 35.71 -1.76
CA LEU A 244 57.11 35.42 -1.37
C LEU A 244 58.12 35.84 -2.45
N THR A 245 57.84 35.52 -3.73
CA THR A 245 58.69 35.99 -4.85
C THR A 245 58.70 37.51 -4.99
N LEU A 246 57.56 38.17 -4.77
CA LEU A 246 57.47 39.63 -4.83
C LEU A 246 58.29 40.28 -3.71
N THR A 247 58.25 39.73 -2.50
CA THR A 247 59.09 40.17 -1.38
C THR A 247 60.58 40.06 -1.70
N PHE A 248 61.02 38.96 -2.33
CA PHE A 248 62.42 38.81 -2.74
C PHE A 248 62.84 39.83 -3.81
N ILE A 249 61.98 40.11 -4.78
CA ILE A 249 62.24 41.13 -5.82
C ILE A 249 62.36 42.51 -5.19
N LEU A 250 61.46 42.89 -4.28
CA LEU A 250 61.54 44.16 -3.56
C LEU A 250 62.83 44.27 -2.73
N TRP A 251 63.21 43.20 -2.05
CA TRP A 251 64.42 43.17 -1.26
C TRP A 251 65.69 43.34 -2.12
N PHE A 252 65.74 42.68 -3.29
CA PHE A 252 66.84 42.85 -4.23
C PHE A 252 66.88 44.26 -4.83
N TYR A 253 65.71 44.82 -5.15
CA TYR A 253 65.60 46.19 -5.63
C TYR A 253 66.12 47.20 -4.60
N ASP A 254 65.73 47.07 -3.33
CA ASP A 254 66.20 47.93 -2.25
C ASP A 254 67.72 47.84 -2.08
N TRP A 255 68.27 46.61 -2.03
CA TRP A 255 69.71 46.39 -1.96
C TRP A 255 70.48 47.02 -3.13
N TRP A 256 69.99 46.86 -4.36
CA TRP A 256 70.60 47.46 -5.55
C TRP A 256 70.57 48.98 -5.50
N THR A 257 69.42 49.54 -5.11
CA THR A 257 69.22 51.00 -5.04
C THR A 257 70.13 51.61 -3.97
N CYS A 258 70.24 51.00 -2.79
CA CYS A 258 71.22 51.40 -1.78
C CYS A 258 72.64 51.38 -2.35
N ARG A 259 73.04 50.30 -3.03
CA ARG A 259 74.41 50.17 -3.56
C ARG A 259 74.73 51.20 -4.64
N VAL A 260 73.81 51.47 -5.56
CA VAL A 260 74.02 52.48 -6.61
C VAL A 260 74.17 53.87 -6.01
N VAL A 261 73.31 54.24 -5.05
CA VAL A 261 73.38 55.54 -4.36
C VAL A 261 74.74 55.73 -3.67
N TYR A 262 75.27 54.70 -2.98
CA TYR A 262 76.56 54.77 -2.30
C TYR A 262 77.79 54.76 -3.23
N ILE A 263 77.64 54.46 -4.53
CA ILE A 263 78.76 54.49 -5.50
C ILE A 263 78.84 55.84 -6.22
N THR A 264 77.76 56.61 -6.23
CA THR A 264 77.66 57.92 -6.90
C THR A 264 77.95 59.13 -6.02
N ASP A 265 78.18 58.93 -4.71
CA ASP A 265 78.75 59.91 -3.78
C ASP A 265 80.24 59.64 -3.56
#